data_AF-A0A9N7CQS6-F1
#
_entry.id   AF-A0A9N7CQS6-F1
#
_cell.length_a   1.000
_cell.length_b   1.000
_cell.length_c   1.000
_cell.angle_alpha   90.00
_cell.angle_beta   90.00
_cell.angle_gamma   90.00
#
_symmetry.space_group_name_H-M   'P 1'
#
loop_
_entity.id
_entity.type
_entity.pdbx_description
1 polymer ?
#
loop_
_entity_poly.entity_id
_entity_poly.type
_entity_poly.pdbx_seq_one_letter_code
_entity_poly.pdbx_strand_id
1 'polypeptide(L)'
;MAIHRKAKPTSVESAADAFVTGAPDAGKTQPLSYDKGLPKGHKRQISLTIAPDLLRRVDERAEAMGTGRAAFISMAIFKALEES
;
A
#
# COMPACT_ATOMS: atom_id res chain seq x y z
N MET A 1 0.04 40.09 19.88
CA MET A 1 1.27 39.27 19.83
C MET A 1 0.98 38.01 19.02
N ALA A 2 1.70 37.79 17.91
CA ALA A 2 1.44 36.67 17.00
C ALA A 2 2.35 35.47 17.30
N ILE A 3 1.78 34.33 17.71
CA ILE A 3 2.52 33.10 18.00
C ILE A 3 2.72 32.33 16.68
N HIS A 4 3.97 32.25 16.22
CA HIS A 4 4.31 31.43 15.06
C HIS A 4 4.49 29.97 15.50
N ARG A 5 3.82 29.04 14.79
CA ARG A 5 3.93 27.60 15.06
C ARG A 5 5.32 27.12 14.64
N LYS A 6 6.00 26.37 15.52
CA LYS A 6 7.30 25.75 15.22
C LYS A 6 7.12 24.61 14.21
N ALA A 7 7.99 24.57 13.21
CA ALA A 7 7.99 23.54 12.17
C ALA A 7 8.22 22.14 12.77
N LYS A 8 7.52 21.15 12.21
CA LYS A 8 7.59 19.75 12.63
C LYS A 8 8.96 19.16 12.27
N PRO A 9 9.67 18.48 13.20
CA PRO A 9 10.93 17.85 12.88
C PRO A 9 10.72 16.75 11.84
N THR A 10 11.42 16.87 10.72
CA THR A 10 11.55 15.81 9.71
C THR A 10 12.18 14.59 10.40
N SER A 11 11.62 13.39 10.19
CA SER A 11 12.11 12.17 10.83
C SER A 11 13.57 11.90 10.44
N VAL A 12 14.35 11.33 11.35
CA VAL A 12 15.78 11.01 11.13
C VAL A 12 15.99 10.13 9.89
N GLU A 13 15.03 9.27 9.59
CA GLU A 13 14.98 8.44 8.38
C GLU A 13 14.98 9.30 7.09
N SER A 14 14.16 10.36 7.04
CA SER A 14 14.11 11.25 5.87
C SER A 14 15.40 12.04 5.64
N ALA A 15 16.15 12.34 6.72
CA ALA A 15 17.42 13.03 6.63
C ALA A 15 18.55 12.08 6.19
N ALA A 16 18.49 10.81 6.60
CA ALA A 16 19.42 9.78 6.14
C ALA A 16 19.22 9.47 4.65
N ASP A 17 17.98 9.34 4.18
CA ASP A 17 17.67 9.08 2.78
C ASP A 17 18.11 10.25 1.86
N ALA A 18 17.93 11.49 2.31
CA ALA A 18 18.38 12.68 1.58
C ALA A 18 19.92 12.78 1.49
N PHE A 19 20.65 12.30 2.51
CA PHE A 19 22.11 12.27 2.51
C PHE A 19 22.65 11.21 1.56
N VAL A 20 22.07 10.00 1.58
CA VAL A 20 22.50 8.88 0.73
C VAL A 20 22.19 9.16 -0.75
N THR A 21 21.06 9.80 -1.06
CA THR A 21 20.66 10.13 -2.44
C THR A 21 21.35 11.37 -3.03
N GLY A 22 22.06 12.16 -2.21
CA GLY A 22 22.77 13.38 -2.62
C GLY A 22 24.20 13.15 -3.12
N ALA A 23 24.74 11.94 -2.98
CA ALA A 23 26.09 11.62 -3.41
C ALA A 23 26.17 11.51 -4.95
N PRO A 24 27.21 12.05 -5.61
CA PRO A 24 27.31 12.09 -7.07
C PRO A 24 27.49 10.70 -7.73
N ASP A 25 27.85 9.69 -6.94
CA ASP A 25 27.92 8.27 -7.29
C ASP A 25 26.66 7.48 -6.93
N ALA A 26 25.70 8.10 -6.23
CA ALA A 26 24.36 7.57 -6.04
C ALA A 26 23.65 7.63 -7.40
N GLY A 27 24.02 6.70 -8.29
CA GLY A 27 23.24 6.37 -9.46
C GLY A 27 21.79 6.22 -9.01
N LYS A 28 20.87 6.84 -9.75
CA LYS A 28 19.43 6.78 -9.46
C LYS A 28 19.00 5.32 -9.37
N THR A 29 19.10 4.74 -8.19
CA THR A 29 18.59 3.40 -7.90
C THR A 29 17.09 3.57 -7.84
N GLN A 30 16.47 3.59 -9.02
CA GLN A 30 15.05 3.32 -9.15
C GLN A 30 14.80 2.05 -8.35
N PRO A 31 13.95 2.06 -7.31
CA PRO A 31 13.58 0.82 -6.65
C PRO A 31 12.93 -0.07 -7.71
N LEU A 32 13.65 -1.09 -8.14
CA LEU A 32 13.17 -2.11 -9.08
C LEU A 32 12.06 -2.97 -8.44
N SER A 33 11.90 -2.89 -7.13
CA SER A 33 10.86 -3.58 -6.37
C SER A 33 9.61 -2.72 -6.23
N TYR A 34 8.46 -3.30 -6.56
CA TYR A 34 7.17 -2.75 -6.18
C TYR A 34 7.03 -2.81 -4.65
N ASP A 35 7.40 -1.73 -3.98
CA ASP A 35 7.49 -1.67 -2.52
C ASP A 35 6.21 -1.21 -1.80
N LYS A 36 5.08 -1.19 -2.51
CA LYS A 36 3.81 -0.85 -1.87
C LYS A 36 3.31 -2.00 -1.00
N GLY A 37 3.23 -1.75 0.30
CA GLY A 37 2.69 -2.68 1.30
C GLY A 37 3.76 -3.46 2.06
N LEU A 38 3.35 -4.05 3.18
CA LEU A 38 4.25 -4.78 4.07
C LEU A 38 4.55 -6.18 3.49
N PRO A 39 5.82 -6.60 3.38
CA PRO A 39 6.15 -7.95 2.93
C PRO A 39 5.62 -9.00 3.91
N LYS A 40 4.96 -10.03 3.38
CA LYS A 40 4.41 -11.17 4.12
C LYS A 40 4.68 -12.46 3.33
N GLY A 41 5.88 -13.00 3.49
CA GLY A 41 6.37 -14.11 2.67
C GLY A 41 6.44 -13.72 1.20
N HIS A 42 5.81 -14.51 0.32
CA HIS A 42 5.74 -14.24 -1.13
C HIS A 42 4.65 -13.24 -1.54
N LYS A 43 3.90 -12.68 -0.59
CA LYS A 43 2.82 -11.72 -0.85
C LYS A 43 3.11 -10.38 -0.16
N ARG A 44 2.48 -9.32 -0.64
CA ARG A 44 2.48 -8.00 0.00
C ARG A 44 1.12 -7.77 0.65
N GLN A 45 1.10 -7.37 1.91
CA GLN A 45 -0.12 -6.95 2.60
C GLN A 45 -0.39 -5.48 2.30
N ILE A 46 -1.62 -5.18 1.88
CA ILE A 46 -2.11 -3.82 1.69
C ILE A 46 -3.23 -3.53 2.68
N SER A 47 -3.30 -2.28 3.14
CA SER A 47 -4.46 -1.77 3.88
C SER A 47 -5.39 -1.08 2.88
N LEU A 48 -6.63 -1.55 2.80
CA LEU A 48 -7.64 -0.99 1.91
C LEU A 48 -8.88 -0.63 2.73
N THR A 49 -9.29 0.63 2.66
CA THR A 49 -10.55 1.09 3.24
C THR A 49 -11.65 0.93 2.20
N ILE A 50 -12.72 0.23 2.57
CA ILE A 50 -13.85 -0.08 1.68
C ILE A 50 -15.13 0.48 2.33
N ALA A 51 -16.05 1.00 1.51
CA ALA A 51 -17.37 1.41 1.99
C ALA A 51 -18.13 0.23 2.61
N PRO A 52 -18.86 0.44 3.73
CA PRO A 52 -19.52 -0.65 4.46
C PRO A 52 -20.56 -1.38 3.60
N ASP A 53 -21.31 -0.66 2.77
CA ASP A 53 -22.32 -1.24 1.88
C ASP A 53 -21.69 -2.17 0.83
N LEU A 54 -20.52 -1.80 0.32
CA LEU A 54 -19.80 -2.61 -0.65
C LEU A 54 -19.22 -3.87 0.01
N LEU A 55 -18.68 -3.71 1.23
CA LEU A 55 -18.14 -4.84 2.00
C LEU A 55 -19.22 -5.89 2.27
N ARG A 56 -20.44 -5.45 2.62
CA ARG A 56 -21.59 -6.36 2.84
C ARG A 56 -21.93 -7.17 1.59
N ARG A 57 -21.97 -6.52 0.42
CA ARG A 57 -22.23 -7.20 -0.86
C ARG A 57 -21.12 -8.19 -1.24
N VAL A 58 -19.87 -7.86 -0.90
CA VAL A 58 -18.72 -8.76 -1.08
C VAL A 58 -18.88 -10.02 -0.23
N ASP A 59 -19.31 -9.87 1.02
CA ASP A 59 -19.53 -11.01 1.92
C ASP A 59 -20.65 -11.93 1.46
N GLU A 60 -21.81 -11.36 1.11
CA GLU A 60 -22.95 -12.13 0.59
C GLU A 60 -22.54 -12.97 -0.63
N ARG A 61 -21.71 -12.39 -1.51
CA ARG A 61 -21.25 -13.07 -2.73
C ARG A 61 -20.16 -14.10 -2.47
N ALA A 62 -19.29 -13.84 -1.49
CA ALA A 62 -18.27 -14.78 -1.07
C ALA A 62 -18.92 -16.02 -0.42
N GLU A 63 -19.92 -15.81 0.45
CA GLU A 63 -20.72 -16.87 1.09
C GLU A 63 -21.48 -17.71 0.06
N ALA A 64 -22.13 -17.07 -0.91
CA ALA A 64 -22.84 -17.79 -1.99
C ALA A 64 -21.91 -18.69 -2.82
N MET A 65 -20.62 -18.34 -2.93
CA MET A 65 -19.60 -19.15 -3.59
C MET A 65 -18.89 -20.14 -2.66
N GLY A 66 -19.19 -20.15 -1.36
CA GLY A 66 -18.49 -20.97 -0.37
C GLY A 66 -17.02 -20.58 -0.17
N THR A 67 -16.66 -19.33 -0.48
CA THR A 67 -15.28 -18.83 -0.39
C THR A 67 -15.15 -17.80 0.74
N GLY A 68 -13.97 -17.68 1.32
CA GLY A 68 -13.69 -16.60 2.27
C GLY A 68 -13.60 -15.24 1.57
N ARG A 69 -14.00 -14.16 2.27
CA ARG A 69 -13.91 -12.77 1.80
C ARG A 69 -12.59 -12.44 1.11
N ALA A 70 -11.46 -12.78 1.72
CA ALA A 70 -10.13 -12.49 1.18
C ALA A 70 -9.84 -13.23 -0.14
N ALA A 71 -10.32 -14.47 -0.27
CA ALA A 71 -10.20 -15.25 -1.49
C ALA A 71 -11.05 -14.66 -2.60
N PHE A 72 -12.29 -14.26 -2.30
CA PHE A 72 -13.16 -13.59 -3.25
C PHE A 72 -12.56 -12.27 -3.76
N ILE A 73 -12.03 -11.42 -2.87
CA ILE A 73 -11.38 -10.15 -3.26
C ILE A 73 -10.17 -10.42 -4.16
N SER A 74 -9.33 -11.39 -3.82
CA SER A 74 -8.15 -11.73 -4.61
C SER A 74 -8.53 -12.25 -6.01
N MET A 75 -9.55 -13.10 -6.07
CA MET A 75 -10.10 -13.62 -7.33
C MET A 75 -10.69 -12.50 -8.19
N ALA A 76 -11.45 -11.57 -7.60
CA ALA A 76 -12.05 -10.47 -8.32
C ALA A 76 -10.99 -9.54 -8.93
N ILE A 77 -9.90 -9.25 -8.20
CA ILE A 77 -8.77 -8.46 -8.71
C ILE A 77 -8.09 -9.20 -9.87
N PHE A 78 -7.82 -10.50 -9.71
CA PHE A 78 -7.21 -11.31 -10.76
C PHE A 78 -8.05 -11.32 -12.04
N LYS A 79 -9.34 -11.60 -11.91
CA LYS A 79 -10.29 -11.61 -13.03
C LYS A 79 -10.36 -10.24 -13.72
N ALA A 80 -10.40 -9.16 -12.95
CA ALA A 80 -10.41 -7.81 -13.50
C ALA A 80 -9.15 -7.49 -14.32
N LEU A 81 -7.98 -8.04 -13.94
CA LEU A 81 -6.73 -7.83 -14.66
C LEU A 81 -6.59 -8.72 -15.91
N GLU A 82 -7.14 -9.94 -15.91
CA GLU A 82 -7.09 -10.83 -17.07
C GLU A 82 -8.14 -10.50 -18.14
N GLU A 83 -9.30 -9.98 -17.74
CA GLU A 83 -10.36 -9.56 -18.68
C GLU A 83 -10.17 -8.12 -19.21
N SER A 84 -9.06 -7.45 -18.91
CA SER A 84 -8.74 -6.07 -19.32
C SER A 84 -7.90 -5.97 -20.59
#